data_AF-A0A1X7NEM5-F1
#
_entry.id   AF-A0A1X7NEM5-F1
#
_cell.length_a   1.000
_cell.length_b   1.000
_cell.length_c   1.000
_cell.angle_alpha   90.00
_cell.angle_beta   90.00
_cell.angle_gamma   90.00
#
_symmetry.space_group_name_H-M   'P 1'
#
loop_
_entity.id
_entity.type
_entity.pdbx_description
1 polymer ?
#
loop_
_entity_poly.entity_id
_entity_poly.type
_entity_poly.pdbx_seq_one_letter_code
_entity_poly.pdbx_strand_id
1 'polypeptide(L)'
;MHPKHKITIDGNAFAAAARLLMVEVTDDDGDGADRVEITLDDAGGVLEIPERGAMIDVSLGYRETGLTWLGSFALDGVSGEGPVRTMTITGTAADMAGPLRAPKSRAWEEKTLSDIVGQIASEAGLSPTVEAGIGATFYPFLAQTAESDLHFLTRLAAELDAIVKPAAQKLVVVPKNEGINAEGEPIVPIRVVPVGISDWTWQLEERGNYGTVEAEWRDIEAGETRKVTAGDEKPVKRLRHVYATEAEAARAAEAELKRAQREAVTLNVTLAYFNPAAFAGGTAIIARLKPGFEGEWYIKRVTHRMPPLVTELELKKGVPA
;
A
#
# COMPACT_ATOMS: atom_id res chain seq x y z
N MET A 1 -19.94 19.42 10.89
CA MET A 1 -18.81 19.21 11.81
C MET A 1 -17.69 20.18 11.41
N HIS A 2 -16.83 20.58 12.34
CA HIS A 2 -15.78 21.57 12.09
C HIS A 2 -14.43 20.85 11.91
N PRO A 3 -13.90 20.75 10.68
CA PRO A 3 -12.61 20.12 10.43
C PRO A 3 -11.51 20.78 11.24
N LYS A 4 -10.61 19.96 11.77
CA LYS A 4 -9.44 20.39 12.50
C LYS A 4 -8.27 19.49 12.14
N HIS A 5 -7.09 20.07 12.10
CA HIS A 5 -5.83 19.36 11.93
C HIS A 5 -4.92 19.63 13.12
N LYS A 6 -3.98 18.74 13.35
CA LYS A 6 -2.77 18.96 14.15
C LYS A 6 -1.61 18.42 13.32
N ILE A 7 -0.73 19.33 12.93
CA ILE A 7 0.51 19.01 12.22
C ILE A 7 1.64 19.45 13.14
N THR A 8 2.64 18.60 13.30
CA THR A 8 3.88 18.93 14.01
C THR A 8 5.08 18.62 13.14
N ILE A 9 6.12 19.44 13.25
CA ILE A 9 7.43 19.18 12.63
C ILE A 9 8.46 19.08 13.75
N ASP A 10 9.16 17.95 13.84
CA ASP A 10 10.09 17.61 14.93
C ASP A 10 9.48 17.79 16.33
N GLY A 11 8.22 17.36 16.47
CA GLY A 11 7.45 17.48 17.71
C GLY A 11 6.97 18.89 18.05
N ASN A 12 7.40 19.92 17.30
CA ASN A 12 6.96 21.29 17.49
C ASN A 12 5.65 21.54 16.72
N ALA A 13 4.74 22.30 17.35
CA ALA A 13 3.51 22.73 16.68
C ALA A 13 3.86 23.44 15.37
N PHE A 14 3.22 23.02 14.28
CA PHE A 14 3.49 23.61 12.99
C PHE A 14 3.04 25.08 12.99
N ALA A 15 4.00 26.00 13.07
CA ALA A 15 3.76 27.42 13.28
C ALA A 15 2.86 28.06 12.21
N ALA A 16 2.83 27.45 11.01
CA ALA A 16 2.05 27.88 9.86
C ALA A 16 0.68 27.19 9.73
N ALA A 17 0.16 26.54 10.77
CA ALA A 17 -1.16 25.87 10.73
C ALA A 17 -2.31 26.79 10.27
N ALA A 18 -2.24 28.10 10.57
CA ALA A 18 -3.22 29.08 10.11
C ALA A 18 -3.12 29.43 8.61
N ARG A 19 -2.03 29.04 7.95
CA ARG A 19 -1.74 29.25 6.52
C ARG A 19 -1.97 27.99 5.70
N LEU A 20 -2.60 26.96 6.27
CA LEU A 20 -2.89 25.71 5.57
C LEU A 20 -3.88 25.95 4.43
N LEU A 21 -3.45 25.65 3.20
CA LEU A 21 -4.29 25.63 2.01
C LEU A 21 -4.79 24.23 1.73
N MET A 22 -3.94 23.21 1.87
CA MET A 22 -4.30 21.80 1.68
C MET A 22 -3.35 20.91 2.47
N VAL A 23 -3.87 19.83 3.04
CA VAL A 23 -3.10 18.67 3.49
C VAL A 23 -3.71 17.43 2.89
N GLU A 24 -2.89 16.56 2.34
CA GLU A 24 -3.25 15.25 1.83
C GLU A 24 -2.36 14.19 2.48
N VAL A 25 -2.97 13.14 2.99
CA VAL A 25 -2.28 11.96 3.54
C VAL A 25 -2.75 10.74 2.77
N THR A 26 -1.81 10.07 2.12
CA THR A 26 -2.05 8.89 1.30
C THR A 26 -1.49 7.66 2.00
N ASP A 27 -2.32 6.63 2.11
CA ASP A 27 -2.00 5.28 2.54
C ASP A 27 -2.16 4.34 1.34
N ASP A 28 -1.12 3.58 1.01
CA ASP A 28 -1.07 2.65 -0.14
C ASP A 28 -0.78 1.22 0.30
N ASP A 29 -1.29 0.22 -0.45
CA ASP A 29 -1.18 -1.20 -0.11
C ASP A 29 0.21 -1.80 -0.33
N GLY A 30 1.20 -1.00 -0.74
CA GLY A 30 2.60 -1.38 -0.86
C GLY A 30 3.15 -1.37 -2.29
N ASP A 31 2.31 -1.07 -3.29
CA ASP A 31 2.77 -0.75 -4.65
C ASP A 31 3.38 0.67 -4.71
N GLY A 32 2.83 1.59 -3.91
CA GLY A 32 3.33 2.93 -3.64
C GLY A 32 3.86 3.09 -2.21
N ALA A 33 4.26 4.32 -1.86
CA ALA A 33 4.65 4.66 -0.50
C ALA A 33 3.60 5.59 0.13
N ASP A 34 3.34 5.40 1.43
CA ASP A 34 2.55 6.36 2.19
C ASP A 34 3.21 7.74 2.11
N ARG A 35 2.40 8.77 1.91
CA ARG A 35 2.86 10.11 1.57
C ARG A 35 2.03 11.16 2.29
N VAL A 36 2.67 12.26 2.65
CA VAL A 36 2.02 13.50 3.04
C VAL A 36 2.41 14.62 2.10
N GLU A 37 1.44 15.44 1.74
CA GLU A 37 1.63 16.68 1.01
C GLU A 37 0.89 17.80 1.74
N ILE A 38 1.58 18.90 2.04
CA ILE A 38 1.05 20.03 2.79
C ILE A 38 1.33 21.29 1.98
N THR A 39 0.28 21.93 1.48
CA THR A 39 0.33 23.18 0.72
C THR A 39 -0.09 24.34 1.60
N LEU A 40 0.71 25.42 1.56
CA LEU A 40 0.62 26.56 2.48
C LEU A 40 0.63 27.87 1.73
N ASP A 41 -0.03 28.86 2.30
CA ASP A 41 0.04 30.26 1.88
C ASP A 41 1.33 30.90 2.39
N ASP A 42 2.27 31.15 1.47
CA ASP A 42 3.53 31.87 1.72
C ASP A 42 3.46 33.33 1.26
N ALA A 43 2.29 33.96 1.35
CA ALA A 43 2.15 35.39 1.13
C ALA A 43 3.16 36.17 2.00
N GLY A 44 4.02 36.95 1.32
CA GLY A 44 5.10 37.71 1.95
C GLY A 44 6.44 36.99 2.02
N GLY A 45 6.53 35.69 1.71
CA GLY A 45 7.78 34.93 1.84
C GLY A 45 8.23 34.79 3.29
N VAL A 46 7.27 34.52 4.19
CA VAL A 46 7.47 34.57 5.65
C VAL A 46 7.61 33.18 6.25
N LEU A 47 7.34 32.13 5.48
CA LEU A 47 7.49 30.76 5.94
C LEU A 47 8.96 30.35 5.90
N GLU A 48 9.43 29.80 7.01
CA GLU A 48 10.74 29.17 7.07
C GLU A 48 10.68 27.78 6.44
N ILE A 49 11.73 27.44 5.70
CA ILE A 49 11.91 26.10 5.14
C ILE A 49 12.34 25.17 6.28
N PRO A 50 11.59 24.09 6.57
CA PRO A 50 11.99 23.15 7.61
C PRO A 50 13.33 22.47 7.30
N GLU A 51 13.99 21.96 8.34
CA GLU A 51 15.25 21.23 8.17
C GLU A 51 15.03 19.92 7.38
N ARG A 52 16.07 19.51 6.64
CA ARG A 52 16.02 18.26 5.87
C ARG A 52 15.91 17.07 6.81
N GLY A 53 15.04 16.13 6.47
CA GLY A 53 14.81 14.94 7.30
C GLY A 53 13.98 15.19 8.56
N ALA A 54 13.42 16.40 8.72
CA ALA A 54 12.49 16.69 9.80
C ALA A 54 11.28 15.75 9.76
N MET A 55 10.77 15.41 10.95
CA MET A 55 9.68 14.47 11.14
C MET A 55 8.33 15.19 11.19
N ILE A 56 7.42 14.83 10.30
CA ILE A 56 6.09 15.43 10.15
C ILE A 56 5.04 14.47 10.71
N ASP A 57 4.41 14.80 11.84
CA ASP A 57 3.25 14.05 12.33
C ASP A 57 1.96 14.74 11.92
N VAL A 58 1.03 13.97 11.36
CA VAL A 58 -0.26 14.50 10.90
C VAL A 58 -1.41 13.81 11.61
N SER A 59 -2.32 14.61 12.16
CA SER A 59 -3.59 14.16 12.70
C SER A 59 -4.72 15.00 12.15
N LEU A 60 -5.77 14.35 11.63
CA LEU A 60 -6.96 15.00 11.08
C LEU A 60 -8.21 14.55 11.84
N GLY A 61 -9.25 15.37 11.81
CA GLY A 61 -10.54 15.00 12.39
C GLY A 61 -11.46 16.20 12.55
N TYR A 62 -12.40 16.07 13.46
CA TYR A 62 -13.35 17.14 13.77
C TYR A 62 -13.13 17.63 15.19
N ARG A 63 -13.35 18.93 15.42
CA ARG A 63 -13.31 19.50 16.77
C ARG A 63 -14.24 18.76 17.73
N GLU A 64 -15.36 18.26 17.23
CA GLU A 64 -16.41 17.59 17.99
C GLU A 64 -16.09 16.13 18.34
N THR A 65 -15.34 15.41 17.49
CA THR A 65 -15.06 13.98 17.66
C THR A 65 -13.61 13.69 18.03
N GLY A 66 -12.74 14.70 18.00
CA GLY A 66 -11.31 14.55 18.20
C GLY A 66 -10.53 14.36 16.90
N LEU A 67 -9.20 14.30 17.04
CA LEU A 67 -8.26 14.07 15.95
C LEU A 67 -7.83 12.61 15.98
N THR A 68 -7.70 12.01 14.79
CA THR A 68 -7.06 10.72 14.58
C THR A 68 -5.67 10.96 14.02
N TRP A 69 -4.66 10.31 14.61
CA TRP A 69 -3.31 10.31 14.06
C TRP A 69 -3.27 9.45 12.80
N LEU A 70 -2.78 10.01 11.70
CA LEU A 70 -2.74 9.37 10.39
C LEU A 70 -1.35 8.84 10.03
N GLY A 71 -0.29 9.39 10.64
CA GLY A 71 1.05 8.92 10.38
C GLY A 71 2.13 9.92 10.78
N SER A 72 3.36 9.44 10.68
CA SER A 72 4.59 10.23 10.77
C SER A 72 5.33 10.08 9.45
N PHE A 73 5.86 11.18 8.91
CA PHE A 73 6.47 11.25 7.60
C PHE A 73 7.82 11.96 7.68
N ALA A 74 8.85 11.39 7.06
CA ALA A 74 10.14 12.06 6.94
C ALA A 74 10.04 13.07 5.78
N LEU A 75 10.42 14.32 6.05
CA LEU A 75 10.46 15.37 5.04
C LEU A 75 11.46 15.02 3.94
N ASP A 76 10.97 14.89 2.72
CA ASP A 76 11.76 14.54 1.54
C ASP A 76 11.80 15.67 0.48
N GLY A 77 10.91 16.65 0.59
CA GLY A 77 10.84 17.75 -0.37
C GLY A 77 10.18 19.00 0.20
N VAL A 78 10.67 20.15 -0.24
CA VAL A 78 10.02 21.45 -0.07
C VAL A 78 10.12 22.18 -1.40
N SER A 79 8.99 22.63 -1.93
CA SER A 79 8.91 23.44 -3.14
C SER A 79 8.09 24.70 -2.88
N GLY A 80 8.19 25.68 -3.77
CA GLY A 80 7.36 26.86 -3.72
C GLY A 80 7.05 27.39 -5.12
N GLU A 81 5.90 28.01 -5.26
CA GLU A 81 5.39 28.54 -6.53
C GLU A 81 5.01 30.02 -6.39
N GLY A 82 4.93 30.73 -7.52
CA GLY A 82 4.52 32.14 -7.59
C GLY A 82 3.81 32.44 -8.92
N PRO A 83 3.14 33.59 -9.09
CA PRO A 83 3.22 34.80 -8.26
C PRO A 83 2.34 34.82 -7.01
N VAL A 84 1.32 33.97 -6.94
CA VAL A 84 0.59 33.67 -5.69
C VAL A 84 1.49 32.72 -4.91
N ARG A 85 2.17 33.25 -3.88
CA ARG A 85 3.25 32.53 -3.20
C ARG A 85 2.69 31.36 -2.40
N THR A 86 3.04 30.15 -2.79
CA THR A 86 2.72 28.92 -2.06
C THR A 86 3.99 28.19 -1.67
N MET A 87 3.93 27.43 -0.59
CA MET A 87 4.96 26.48 -0.21
C MET A 87 4.32 25.10 -0.06
N THR A 88 4.90 24.09 -0.71
CA THR A 88 4.48 22.70 -0.59
C THR A 88 5.57 21.91 0.12
N ILE A 89 5.20 21.30 1.24
CA ILE A 89 6.05 20.37 1.99
C ILE A 89 5.60 18.97 1.65
N THR A 90 6.54 18.10 1.26
CA THR A 90 6.28 16.70 1.01
C THR A 90 7.06 15.83 1.98
N GLY A 91 6.43 14.74 2.39
CA GLY A 91 7.09 13.71 3.16
C GLY A 91 6.60 12.34 2.72
N THR A 92 7.48 11.36 2.85
CA THR A 92 7.16 9.95 2.69
C THR A 92 7.17 9.28 4.05
N ALA A 93 6.50 8.13 4.17
CA ALA A 93 6.40 7.38 5.43
C ALA A 93 7.72 7.45 6.20
N ALA A 94 7.66 7.97 7.43
CA ALA A 94 8.83 8.24 8.23
C ALA A 94 9.73 7.02 8.29
N ASP A 95 11.02 7.29 8.36
CA ASP A 95 12.10 6.34 8.18
C ASP A 95 12.25 5.35 9.36
N MET A 96 11.16 4.70 9.75
CA MET A 96 11.14 3.38 10.41
C MET A 96 11.72 2.30 9.48
N ALA A 97 12.07 2.67 8.25
CA ALA A 97 12.48 1.83 7.13
C ALA A 97 13.81 2.28 6.51
N GLY A 98 14.60 3.15 7.12
CA GLY A 98 15.88 3.61 6.53
C GLY A 98 16.81 2.45 6.20
N PRO A 99 17.05 1.54 7.17
CA PRO A 99 17.71 0.28 6.92
C PRO A 99 16.99 -0.61 5.90
N LEU A 100 15.66 -0.52 5.79
CA LEU A 100 14.87 -1.31 4.84
C LEU A 100 14.95 -0.77 3.41
N ARG A 101 15.19 0.52 3.22
CA ARG A 101 15.23 1.19 1.91
C ARG A 101 16.66 1.32 1.38
N ALA A 102 17.67 1.15 2.23
CA ALA A 102 19.07 1.08 1.81
C ALA A 102 19.33 -0.19 0.96
N PRO A 103 19.93 -0.08 -0.23
CA PRO A 103 20.31 -1.23 -1.04
C PRO A 103 21.29 -2.15 -0.30
N LYS A 104 21.05 -3.46 -0.35
CA LYS A 104 21.93 -4.49 0.22
C LYS A 104 22.21 -5.58 -0.81
N SER A 105 23.32 -6.28 -0.58
CA SER A 105 23.67 -7.49 -1.32
C SER A 105 23.97 -8.61 -0.35
N ARG A 106 23.16 -9.67 -0.34
CA ARG A 106 23.31 -10.85 0.52
C ARG A 106 22.57 -12.06 -0.04
N ALA A 107 22.95 -13.24 0.44
CA ALA A 107 22.26 -14.49 0.15
C ALA A 107 21.43 -14.94 1.35
N TRP A 108 20.32 -15.62 1.06
CA TRP A 108 19.44 -16.28 2.00
C TRP A 108 19.41 -17.76 1.65
N GLU A 109 19.89 -18.60 2.54
CA GLU A 109 20.03 -20.05 2.32
C GLU A 109 19.14 -20.80 3.30
N GLU A 110 18.31 -21.70 2.77
CA GLU A 110 17.40 -22.56 3.54
C GLU A 110 16.52 -21.78 4.54
N LYS A 111 15.77 -20.79 4.03
CA LYS A 111 14.95 -19.90 4.85
C LYS A 111 13.48 -19.99 4.51
N THR A 112 12.63 -19.88 5.52
CA THR A 112 11.21 -19.56 5.32
C THR A 112 11.02 -18.05 5.12
N LEU A 113 9.88 -17.64 4.55
CA LEU A 113 9.50 -16.23 4.48
C LEU A 113 9.51 -15.59 5.88
N SER A 114 8.98 -16.29 6.89
CA SER A 114 9.00 -15.83 8.29
C SER A 114 10.41 -15.61 8.83
N ASP A 115 11.39 -16.46 8.49
CA ASP A 115 12.78 -16.28 8.91
C ASP A 115 13.40 -15.02 8.27
N ILE A 116 13.14 -14.82 6.97
CA ILE A 116 13.64 -13.67 6.21
C ILE A 116 13.06 -12.36 6.77
N VAL A 117 11.73 -12.31 6.92
CA VAL A 117 11.03 -11.14 7.46
C VAL A 117 11.46 -10.89 8.90
N GLY A 118 11.60 -11.94 9.71
CA GLY A 118 12.07 -11.84 11.10
C GLY A 118 13.44 -11.20 11.22
N GLN A 119 14.40 -11.64 10.40
CA GLN A 119 15.73 -11.07 10.39
C GLN A 119 15.73 -9.60 9.92
N ILE A 120 15.03 -9.31 8.81
CA ILE A 120 14.94 -7.94 8.27
C ILE A 120 14.26 -6.99 9.27
N ALA A 121 13.16 -7.42 9.89
CA ALA A 121 12.45 -6.63 10.89
C ALA A 121 13.37 -6.31 12.07
N SER A 122 14.08 -7.31 12.60
CA SER A 122 15.01 -7.11 13.71
C SER A 122 16.15 -6.14 13.36
N GLU A 123 16.71 -6.21 12.15
CA GLU A 123 17.75 -5.28 11.68
C GLU A 123 17.24 -3.84 11.59
N ALA A 124 15.95 -3.67 11.29
CA ALA A 124 15.29 -2.37 11.20
C ALA A 124 14.68 -1.89 12.54
N GLY A 125 14.81 -2.67 13.63
CA GLY A 125 14.19 -2.34 14.91
C GLY A 125 12.67 -2.47 14.93
N LEU A 126 12.11 -3.28 14.03
CA LEU A 126 10.68 -3.59 13.92
C LEU A 126 10.38 -4.99 14.47
N SER A 127 9.13 -5.21 14.84
CA SER A 127 8.63 -6.55 15.15
C SER A 127 8.05 -7.20 13.89
N PRO A 128 8.44 -8.43 13.52
CA PRO A 128 7.85 -9.10 12.36
C PRO A 128 6.40 -9.51 12.64
N THR A 129 5.54 -9.44 11.64
CA THR A 129 4.20 -10.02 11.72
C THR A 129 3.85 -10.63 10.37
N VAL A 130 3.80 -11.95 10.31
CA VAL A 130 3.64 -12.71 9.05
C VAL A 130 2.51 -13.70 9.25
N GLU A 131 1.56 -13.72 8.32
CA GLU A 131 0.50 -14.73 8.31
C GLU A 131 1.11 -16.13 8.17
N ALA A 132 0.61 -17.10 8.92
CA ALA A 132 1.26 -18.41 9.11
C ALA A 132 1.34 -19.24 7.82
N GLY A 133 0.31 -19.19 6.97
CA GLY A 133 0.23 -19.88 5.70
C GLY A 133 1.34 -19.44 4.73
N ILE A 134 1.44 -18.15 4.43
CA ILE A 134 2.50 -17.63 3.55
C ILE A 134 3.86 -17.63 4.24
N GLY A 135 3.89 -17.47 5.57
CA GLY A 135 5.11 -17.46 6.37
C GLY A 135 5.90 -18.77 6.32
N ALA A 136 5.20 -19.89 6.13
CA ALA A 136 5.81 -21.21 5.99
C ALA A 136 6.47 -21.46 4.62
N THR A 137 6.37 -20.54 3.66
CA THR A 137 6.97 -20.69 2.33
C THR A 137 8.49 -20.83 2.46
N PHE A 138 9.01 -21.98 2.04
CA PHE A 138 10.44 -22.30 2.11
C PHE A 138 11.17 -21.96 0.80
N TYR A 139 12.33 -21.35 0.95
CA TYR A 139 13.24 -20.99 -0.12
C TYR A 139 14.60 -21.66 0.11
N PRO A 140 15.04 -22.55 -0.80
CA PRO A 140 16.37 -23.15 -0.72
C PRO A 140 17.48 -22.10 -0.84
N PHE A 141 17.30 -21.13 -1.75
CA PHE A 141 18.23 -20.05 -1.98
C PHE A 141 17.52 -18.82 -2.54
N LEU A 142 17.80 -17.63 -1.99
CA LEU A 142 17.44 -16.36 -2.58
C LEU A 142 18.64 -15.41 -2.56
N ALA A 143 18.89 -14.74 -3.68
CA ALA A 143 19.85 -13.65 -3.74
C ALA A 143 19.12 -12.30 -3.63
N GLN A 144 19.55 -11.49 -2.66
CA GLN A 144 19.27 -10.07 -2.60
C GLN A 144 20.47 -9.36 -3.25
N THR A 145 20.32 -8.74 -4.41
CA THR A 145 21.45 -8.14 -5.15
C THR A 145 21.21 -6.67 -5.44
N ALA A 146 21.95 -5.80 -4.74
CA ALA A 146 21.83 -4.34 -4.85
C ALA A 146 20.37 -3.85 -4.74
N GLU A 147 19.57 -4.55 -3.96
CA GLU A 147 18.15 -4.23 -3.73
C GLU A 147 17.91 -3.98 -2.25
N SER A 148 17.02 -3.06 -1.94
CA SER A 148 16.67 -2.76 -0.55
C SER A 148 15.86 -3.90 0.07
N ASP A 149 15.84 -4.02 1.39
CA ASP A 149 15.05 -5.07 2.05
C ASP A 149 13.57 -4.94 1.75
N LEU A 150 13.05 -3.70 1.68
CA LEU A 150 11.66 -3.46 1.33
C LEU A 150 11.39 -3.91 -0.12
N HIS A 151 12.25 -3.55 -1.07
CA HIS A 151 12.10 -4.00 -2.45
C HIS A 151 12.17 -5.52 -2.58
N PHE A 152 13.12 -6.14 -1.88
CA PHE A 152 13.28 -7.60 -1.83
C PHE A 152 12.01 -8.27 -1.30
N LEU A 153 11.50 -7.82 -0.15
CA LEU A 153 10.29 -8.37 0.46
C LEU A 153 9.06 -8.12 -0.39
N THR A 154 8.89 -6.91 -0.97
CA THR A 154 7.78 -6.61 -1.89
C THR A 154 7.80 -7.55 -3.10
N ARG A 155 8.97 -7.88 -3.64
CA ARG A 155 9.11 -8.85 -4.72
C ARG A 155 8.68 -10.26 -4.28
N LEU A 156 9.15 -10.74 -3.12
CA LEU A 156 8.74 -12.05 -2.60
C LEU A 156 7.25 -12.12 -2.31
N ALA A 157 6.69 -11.06 -1.72
CA ALA A 157 5.27 -11.00 -1.42
C ALA A 157 4.41 -10.95 -2.68
N ALA A 158 4.86 -10.30 -3.76
CA ALA A 158 4.16 -10.32 -5.03
C ALA A 158 4.05 -11.75 -5.62
N GLU A 159 5.07 -12.60 -5.46
CA GLU A 159 5.02 -14.02 -5.86
C GLU A 159 4.03 -14.85 -5.02
N LEU A 160 3.69 -14.37 -3.83
CA LEU A 160 2.78 -15.01 -2.88
C LEU A 160 1.43 -14.31 -2.79
N ASP A 161 1.18 -13.34 -3.68
CA ASP A 161 -0.04 -12.56 -3.69
C ASP A 161 -0.33 -11.82 -2.36
N ALA A 162 0.73 -11.33 -1.74
CA ALA A 162 0.76 -10.70 -0.43
C ALA A 162 1.18 -9.22 -0.49
N ILE A 163 0.94 -8.49 0.59
CA ILE A 163 1.46 -7.14 0.84
C ILE A 163 2.56 -7.17 1.88
N VAL A 164 3.48 -6.21 1.77
CA VAL A 164 4.52 -5.93 2.77
C VAL A 164 4.39 -4.49 3.18
N LYS A 165 4.15 -4.24 4.47
CA LYS A 165 4.01 -2.89 4.99
C LYS A 165 4.68 -2.70 6.35
N PRO A 166 5.61 -1.73 6.49
CA PRO A 166 6.01 -1.24 7.81
C PRO A 166 4.88 -0.38 8.39
N ALA A 167 4.27 -0.81 9.48
CA ALA A 167 3.17 -0.10 10.13
C ALA A 167 3.19 -0.35 11.64
N ALA A 168 2.92 0.69 12.44
CA ALA A 168 2.79 0.59 13.90
C ALA A 168 3.94 -0.20 14.61
N GLN A 169 5.20 0.11 14.25
CA GLN A 169 6.42 -0.58 14.73
C GLN A 169 6.53 -2.07 14.35
N LYS A 170 5.68 -2.54 13.44
CA LYS A 170 5.71 -3.88 12.88
C LYS A 170 6.10 -3.85 11.41
N LEU A 171 6.74 -4.92 10.95
CA LEU A 171 6.88 -5.24 9.53
C LEU A 171 5.86 -6.33 9.20
N VAL A 172 4.76 -5.92 8.57
CA VAL A 172 3.59 -6.75 8.33
C VAL A 172 3.66 -7.39 6.95
N VAL A 173 3.45 -8.70 6.87
CA VAL A 173 3.34 -9.46 5.61
C VAL A 173 2.09 -10.33 5.64
N VAL A 174 1.11 -10.01 4.79
CA VAL A 174 -0.19 -10.70 4.78
C VAL A 174 -0.72 -10.90 3.36
N PRO A 175 -1.51 -11.96 3.09
CA PRO A 175 -2.17 -12.15 1.80
C PRO A 175 -3.08 -10.97 1.43
N LYS A 176 -3.17 -10.65 0.13
CA LYS A 176 -4.13 -9.67 -0.36
C LYS A 176 -5.55 -10.23 -0.26
N ASN A 177 -6.47 -9.42 0.29
CA ASN A 177 -7.92 -9.64 0.20
C ASN A 177 -8.45 -10.94 0.87
N GLU A 178 -7.78 -11.44 1.90
CA GLU A 178 -8.35 -12.53 2.73
C GLU A 178 -9.25 -12.01 3.86
N GLY A 179 -9.36 -10.68 4.01
CA GLY A 179 -10.20 -10.08 5.04
C GLY A 179 -9.72 -10.42 6.46
N ILE A 180 -8.45 -10.81 6.61
CA ILE A 180 -7.80 -11.09 7.89
C ILE A 180 -6.57 -10.20 8.07
N ASN A 181 -6.28 -9.82 9.31
CA ASN A 181 -5.05 -9.15 9.67
C ASN A 181 -3.90 -10.17 9.81
N ALA A 182 -2.72 -9.69 10.17
CA ALA A 182 -1.52 -10.52 10.27
C ALA A 182 -1.55 -11.51 11.44
N GLU A 183 -2.44 -11.27 12.41
CA GLU A 183 -2.76 -12.17 13.51
C GLU A 183 -3.88 -13.17 13.15
N GLY A 184 -4.41 -13.14 11.92
CA GLY A 184 -5.49 -14.01 11.45
C GLY A 184 -6.88 -13.59 11.90
N GLU A 185 -7.04 -12.40 12.47
CA GLU A 185 -8.33 -11.87 12.92
C GLU A 185 -9.05 -11.16 11.76
N PRO A 186 -10.39 -11.26 11.67
CA PRO A 186 -11.14 -10.59 10.62
C PRO A 186 -10.96 -9.06 10.62
N ILE A 187 -10.61 -8.51 9.46
CA ILE A 187 -10.66 -7.06 9.21
C ILE A 187 -12.12 -6.67 9.05
N VAL A 188 -12.59 -5.74 9.89
CA VAL A 188 -13.96 -5.24 9.80
C VAL A 188 -14.08 -4.32 8.58
N PRO A 189 -14.91 -4.66 7.58
CA PRO A 189 -15.04 -3.84 6.39
C PRO A 189 -15.73 -2.51 6.70
N ILE A 190 -15.25 -1.42 6.08
CA ILE A 190 -15.98 -0.15 6.12
C ILE A 190 -17.22 -0.23 5.25
N ARG A 191 -18.30 0.43 5.65
CA ARG A 191 -19.54 0.45 4.87
C ARG A 191 -19.65 1.73 4.07
N VAL A 192 -19.75 1.59 2.75
CA VAL A 192 -19.85 2.71 1.81
C VAL A 192 -21.25 2.71 1.17
N VAL A 193 -22.00 3.79 1.42
CA VAL A 193 -23.38 3.96 0.97
C VAL A 193 -23.57 5.34 0.30
N PRO A 194 -24.51 5.48 -0.65
CA PRO A 194 -24.61 6.67 -1.49
C PRO A 194 -24.74 8.00 -0.73
N VAL A 195 -25.44 7.99 0.41
CA VAL A 195 -25.65 9.20 1.23
C VAL A 195 -24.35 9.82 1.75
N GLY A 196 -23.27 9.04 1.87
CA GLY A 196 -21.97 9.49 2.35
C GLY A 196 -20.96 9.82 1.24
N ILE A 197 -21.34 9.70 -0.04
CA ILE A 197 -20.45 9.85 -1.18
C ILE A 197 -20.67 11.22 -1.83
N SER A 198 -19.61 11.98 -2.06
CA SER A 198 -19.66 13.25 -2.81
C SER A 198 -19.32 13.07 -4.29
N ASP A 199 -18.47 12.11 -4.63
CA ASP A 199 -18.07 11.82 -6.01
C ASP A 199 -17.66 10.35 -6.15
N TRP A 200 -17.82 9.77 -7.34
CA TRP A 200 -17.29 8.46 -7.64
C TRP A 200 -17.08 8.27 -9.14
N THR A 201 -16.05 7.51 -9.51
CA THR A 201 -15.76 7.09 -10.89
C THR A 201 -15.43 5.61 -10.91
N TRP A 202 -15.65 4.94 -12.04
CA TRP A 202 -15.30 3.53 -12.19
C TRP A 202 -14.74 3.25 -13.56
N GLN A 203 -13.89 2.23 -13.63
CA GLN A 203 -13.24 1.77 -14.84
C GLN A 203 -13.21 0.23 -14.82
N LEU A 204 -13.69 -0.37 -15.91
CA LEU A 204 -13.56 -1.80 -16.18
C LEU A 204 -12.50 -1.95 -17.26
N GLU A 205 -11.43 -2.67 -16.97
CA GLU A 205 -10.39 -2.97 -17.96
C GLU A 205 -10.54 -4.40 -18.46
N GLU A 206 -10.73 -4.57 -19.77
CA GLU A 206 -10.71 -5.89 -20.42
C GLU A 206 -9.27 -6.37 -20.68
N ARG A 207 -8.31 -5.43 -20.78
CA ARG A 207 -6.90 -5.74 -21.02
C ARG A 207 -6.27 -6.21 -19.72
N GLY A 208 -5.80 -7.46 -19.70
CA GLY A 208 -5.27 -8.08 -18.47
C GLY A 208 -6.19 -9.14 -17.88
N ASN A 209 -7.40 -9.35 -18.42
CA ASN A 209 -8.20 -10.53 -18.12
C ASN A 209 -7.67 -11.71 -18.94
N TYR A 210 -6.63 -12.36 -18.42
CA TYR A 210 -6.21 -13.67 -18.89
C TYR A 210 -6.81 -14.72 -17.98
N GLY A 211 -7.43 -15.72 -18.60
CA GLY A 211 -8.03 -16.84 -17.90
C GLY A 211 -7.00 -17.92 -17.52
N THR A 212 -5.77 -17.82 -18.04
CA THR A 212 -4.66 -18.71 -17.71
C THR A 212 -3.35 -17.91 -17.64
N VAL A 213 -2.52 -18.22 -16.64
CA VAL A 213 -1.12 -17.80 -16.57
C VAL A 213 -0.21 -19.01 -16.71
N GLU A 214 0.79 -18.93 -17.58
CA GLU A 214 1.84 -19.92 -17.74
C GLU A 214 3.18 -19.38 -17.21
N ALA A 215 3.87 -20.16 -16.39
CA ALA A 215 5.21 -19.87 -15.90
C ALA A 215 6.17 -20.99 -16.32
N GLU A 216 7.43 -20.62 -16.57
CA GLU A 216 8.49 -21.56 -16.96
C GLU A 216 9.47 -21.76 -15.79
N TRP A 217 9.96 -22.97 -15.59
CA TRP A 217 10.99 -23.28 -14.60
C TRP A 217 12.09 -24.18 -15.17
N ARG A 218 13.29 -24.12 -14.58
CA ARG A 218 14.45 -24.90 -15.04
C ARG A 218 14.59 -26.20 -14.26
N ASP A 219 14.37 -27.33 -14.92
CA ASP A 219 14.69 -28.65 -14.38
C ASP A 219 16.18 -28.92 -14.56
N ILE A 220 16.93 -28.82 -13.47
CA ILE A 220 18.39 -29.00 -13.46
C ILE A 220 18.75 -30.48 -13.71
N GLU A 221 17.98 -31.42 -13.18
CA GLU A 221 18.25 -32.86 -13.32
C GLU A 221 18.00 -33.31 -14.76
N ALA A 222 16.91 -32.86 -15.36
CA ALA A 222 16.59 -33.17 -16.76
C ALA A 222 17.34 -32.28 -17.77
N GLY A 223 17.88 -31.14 -17.34
CA GLY A 223 18.52 -30.17 -18.24
C GLY A 223 17.54 -29.44 -19.17
N GLU A 224 16.27 -29.36 -18.80
CA GLU A 224 15.16 -28.86 -19.63
C GLU A 224 14.41 -27.72 -18.96
N THR A 225 13.70 -26.91 -19.76
CA THR A 225 12.78 -25.89 -19.24
C THR A 225 11.37 -26.43 -19.32
N ARG A 226 10.70 -26.54 -18.17
CA ARG A 226 9.33 -27.03 -18.04
C ARG A 226 8.36 -25.89 -17.77
N LYS A 227 7.07 -26.18 -17.88
CA LYS A 227 5.98 -25.19 -17.76
C LYS A 227 4.97 -25.65 -16.74
N VAL A 228 4.40 -24.68 -16.05
CA VAL A 228 3.23 -24.83 -15.18
C VAL A 228 2.19 -23.80 -15.57
N THR A 229 0.92 -24.13 -15.37
CA THR A 229 -0.22 -23.30 -15.76
C THR A 229 -1.17 -23.15 -14.58
N ALA A 230 -1.61 -21.92 -14.33
CA ALA A 230 -2.71 -21.61 -13.42
C ALA A 230 -3.91 -21.12 -14.25
N GLY A 231 -5.07 -21.73 -14.07
CA GLY A 231 -6.29 -21.46 -14.85
C GLY A 231 -6.41 -22.32 -16.12
N ASP A 232 -7.57 -22.22 -16.77
CA ASP A 232 -7.97 -23.05 -17.91
C ASP A 232 -8.65 -22.26 -19.06
N GLU A 233 -8.74 -20.94 -18.93
CA GLU A 233 -9.41 -20.05 -19.88
C GLU A 233 -8.43 -19.22 -20.73
N LYS A 234 -8.87 -18.77 -21.90
CA LYS A 234 -8.11 -17.85 -22.77
C LYS A 234 -8.48 -16.39 -22.48
N PRO A 235 -7.58 -15.42 -22.75
CA PRO A 235 -6.23 -15.56 -23.28
C PRO A 235 -5.23 -16.08 -22.24
N VAL A 236 -4.13 -16.69 -22.71
CA VAL A 236 -3.03 -17.16 -21.86
C VAL A 236 -1.96 -16.08 -21.75
N LYS A 237 -1.57 -15.71 -20.54
CA LYS A 237 -0.39 -14.86 -20.29
C LYS A 237 0.79 -15.73 -19.91
N ARG A 238 1.92 -15.57 -20.61
CA ARG A 238 3.18 -16.20 -20.21
C ARG A 238 4.02 -15.23 -19.39
N LEU A 239 4.45 -15.64 -18.20
CA LEU A 239 5.42 -14.90 -17.40
C LEU A 239 6.78 -14.91 -18.09
N ARG A 240 7.46 -13.76 -18.09
CA ARG A 240 8.78 -13.61 -18.74
C ARG A 240 9.92 -14.22 -17.93
N HIS A 241 9.72 -14.38 -16.62
CA HIS A 241 10.71 -14.90 -15.70
C HIS A 241 10.71 -16.44 -15.75
N VAL A 242 11.91 -17.03 -15.72
CA VAL A 242 12.11 -18.48 -15.58
C VAL A 242 12.52 -18.74 -14.14
N TYR A 243 11.71 -19.52 -13.43
CA TYR A 243 11.90 -19.79 -12.01
C TYR A 243 12.86 -20.96 -11.78
N ALA A 244 13.42 -21.03 -10.57
CA ALA A 244 14.38 -22.08 -10.22
C ALA A 244 13.68 -23.43 -9.97
N THR A 245 12.45 -23.41 -9.46
CA THR A 245 11.69 -24.63 -9.13
C THR A 245 10.27 -24.62 -9.70
N GLU A 246 9.69 -25.81 -9.84
CA GLU A 246 8.28 -25.98 -10.23
C GLU A 246 7.33 -25.25 -9.26
N ALA A 247 7.60 -25.37 -7.96
CA ALA A 247 6.77 -24.78 -6.92
C ALA A 247 6.77 -23.25 -6.96
N GLU A 248 7.92 -22.62 -7.22
CA GLU A 248 8.02 -21.17 -7.42
C GLU A 248 7.24 -20.71 -8.65
N ALA A 249 7.41 -21.40 -9.78
CA ALA A 249 6.68 -21.07 -11.00
C ALA A 249 5.16 -21.21 -10.81
N ALA A 250 4.72 -22.24 -10.09
CA ALA A 250 3.30 -22.47 -9.84
C ALA A 250 2.70 -21.34 -9.00
N ARG A 251 3.37 -20.97 -7.89
CA ARG A 251 2.95 -19.85 -7.04
C ARG A 251 2.88 -18.54 -7.81
N ALA A 252 3.91 -18.23 -8.59
CA ALA A 252 3.93 -17.00 -9.36
C ALA A 252 2.84 -16.96 -10.45
N ALA A 253 2.53 -18.09 -11.08
CA ALA A 253 1.42 -18.19 -12.03
C ALA A 253 0.06 -17.97 -11.33
N GLU A 254 -0.15 -18.59 -10.17
CA GLU A 254 -1.37 -18.42 -9.37
C GLU A 254 -1.53 -16.98 -8.86
N ALA A 255 -0.45 -16.38 -8.35
CA ALA A 255 -0.45 -15.01 -7.85
C ALA A 255 -0.79 -14.00 -8.95
N GLU A 256 -0.21 -14.15 -10.14
CA GLU A 256 -0.51 -13.28 -11.27
C GLU A 256 -1.95 -13.47 -11.78
N LEU A 257 -2.46 -14.71 -11.80
CA LEU A 257 -3.85 -14.97 -12.16
C LEU A 257 -4.81 -14.31 -11.18
N LYS A 258 -4.58 -14.48 -9.87
CA LYS A 258 -5.37 -13.82 -8.81
C LYS A 258 -5.31 -12.30 -8.93
N ARG A 259 -4.12 -11.75 -9.20
CA ARG A 259 -3.93 -10.31 -9.42
C ARG A 259 -4.77 -9.80 -10.58
N ALA A 260 -4.68 -10.43 -11.75
CA ALA A 260 -5.50 -10.04 -12.91
C ALA A 260 -6.99 -10.14 -12.61
N GLN A 261 -7.40 -11.24 -11.98
CA GLN A 261 -8.79 -11.44 -11.60
C GLN A 261 -9.27 -10.37 -10.63
N ARG A 262 -8.44 -9.80 -9.75
CA ARG A 262 -8.82 -8.74 -8.80
C ARG A 262 -8.76 -7.31 -9.35
N GLU A 263 -7.89 -7.03 -10.30
CA GLU A 263 -7.67 -5.66 -10.82
C GLU A 263 -8.60 -5.29 -11.99
N ALA A 264 -9.54 -6.16 -12.35
CA ALA A 264 -10.41 -5.95 -13.50
C ALA A 264 -11.34 -4.72 -13.38
N VAL A 265 -11.83 -4.43 -12.17
CA VAL A 265 -12.68 -3.26 -11.91
C VAL A 265 -12.01 -2.36 -10.88
N THR A 266 -11.84 -1.08 -11.25
CA THR A 266 -11.44 -0.01 -10.35
C THR A 266 -12.64 0.89 -10.06
N LEU A 267 -12.85 1.23 -8.80
CA LEU A 267 -13.87 2.15 -8.33
C LEU A 267 -13.22 3.19 -7.42
N ASN A 268 -13.20 4.46 -7.84
CA ASN A 268 -12.77 5.57 -7.00
C ASN A 268 -13.99 6.18 -6.32
N VAL A 269 -13.95 6.35 -5.00
CA VAL A 269 -15.04 6.93 -4.21
C VAL A 269 -14.50 8.04 -3.33
N THR A 270 -15.09 9.23 -3.40
CA THR A 270 -14.88 10.30 -2.42
C THR A 270 -16.01 10.30 -1.40
N LEU A 271 -15.69 10.00 -0.15
CA LEU A 271 -16.61 10.16 0.97
C LEU A 271 -16.67 11.63 1.38
N ALA A 272 -17.87 12.18 1.53
CA ALA A 272 -18.10 13.58 1.91
C ALA A 272 -17.74 13.88 3.39
N TYR A 273 -17.07 12.95 4.07
CA TYR A 273 -16.70 13.00 5.47
C TYR A 273 -15.39 12.25 5.71
N PHE A 274 -14.78 12.51 6.86
CA PHE A 274 -13.60 11.79 7.32
C PHE A 274 -13.98 10.41 7.85
N ASN A 275 -13.42 9.36 7.25
CA ASN A 275 -13.49 8.00 7.77
C ASN A 275 -12.10 7.52 8.18
N PRO A 276 -11.72 7.63 9.47
CA PRO A 276 -10.40 7.20 9.96
C PRO A 276 -10.24 5.67 10.03
N ALA A 277 -11.31 4.89 9.83
CA ALA A 277 -11.25 3.44 9.82
C ALA A 277 -10.87 2.86 8.45
N ALA A 278 -10.78 3.70 7.41
CA ALA A 278 -10.32 3.28 6.10
C ALA A 278 -8.78 3.24 6.07
N PHE A 279 -8.22 2.14 5.60
CA PHE A 279 -6.77 1.97 5.40
C PHE A 279 -6.53 1.05 4.21
N ALA A 280 -5.36 1.17 3.57
CA ALA A 280 -5.01 0.33 2.43
C ALA A 280 -4.72 -1.13 2.88
N GLY A 281 -5.17 -2.10 2.10
CA GLY A 281 -5.18 -3.51 2.49
C GLY A 281 -6.45 -3.96 3.23
N GLY A 282 -7.28 -3.01 3.69
CA GLY A 282 -8.61 -3.30 4.24
C GLY A 282 -9.65 -3.57 3.15
N THR A 283 -10.90 -3.83 3.57
CA THR A 283 -12.02 -4.04 2.66
C THR A 283 -13.18 -3.06 2.91
N ALA A 284 -13.96 -2.81 1.86
CA ALA A 284 -15.13 -1.94 1.87
C ALA A 284 -16.34 -2.68 1.31
N ILE A 285 -17.47 -2.62 2.02
CA ILE A 285 -18.76 -3.09 1.50
C ILE A 285 -19.45 -1.93 0.78
N ILE A 286 -19.52 -2.03 -0.53
CA ILE A 286 -20.29 -1.11 -1.38
C ILE A 286 -21.74 -1.58 -1.46
N ALA A 287 -22.67 -0.67 -1.21
CA ALA A 287 -24.10 -0.95 -1.34
C ALA A 287 -24.82 0.14 -2.13
N ARG A 288 -25.70 -0.26 -3.05
CA ARG A 288 -26.64 0.63 -3.76
C ARG A 288 -25.98 1.73 -4.61
N LEU A 289 -24.76 1.50 -5.11
CA LEU A 289 -24.06 2.44 -6.00
C LEU A 289 -24.40 2.18 -7.47
N LYS A 290 -24.23 0.93 -7.92
CA LYS A 290 -24.52 0.47 -9.28
C LYS A 290 -24.76 -1.05 -9.24
N PRO A 291 -25.75 -1.60 -9.97
CA PRO A 291 -25.94 -3.05 -10.07
C PRO A 291 -24.66 -3.76 -10.53
N GLY A 292 -24.27 -4.81 -9.80
CA GLY A 292 -23.05 -5.60 -10.03
C GLY A 292 -21.84 -5.11 -9.20
N PHE A 293 -21.91 -3.90 -8.63
CA PHE A 293 -20.86 -3.36 -7.77
C PHE A 293 -21.13 -3.63 -6.30
N GLU A 294 -22.27 -4.20 -5.94
CA GLU A 294 -22.57 -4.54 -4.56
C GLU A 294 -21.60 -5.61 -4.01
N GLY A 295 -21.37 -5.54 -2.70
CA GLY A 295 -20.53 -6.50 -1.97
C GLY A 295 -19.19 -5.93 -1.59
N GLU A 296 -18.25 -6.83 -1.33
CA GLU A 296 -16.94 -6.51 -0.80
C GLU A 296 -15.95 -6.10 -1.90
N TRP A 297 -15.17 -5.07 -1.60
CA TRP A 297 -14.11 -4.50 -2.44
C TRP A 297 -12.83 -4.37 -1.63
N TYR A 298 -11.70 -4.58 -2.28
CA TYR A 298 -10.38 -4.36 -1.69
C TYR A 298 -10.01 -2.88 -1.77
N ILE A 299 -9.50 -2.32 -0.68
CA ILE A 299 -9.02 -0.93 -0.62
C ILE A 299 -7.54 -0.92 -1.01
N LYS A 300 -7.24 -0.46 -2.23
CA LYS A 300 -5.86 -0.32 -2.72
C LYS A 300 -5.17 0.91 -2.15
N ARG A 301 -5.89 2.03 -2.09
CA ARG A 301 -5.36 3.31 -1.60
C ARG A 301 -6.43 4.10 -0.86
N VAL A 302 -6.01 4.77 0.20
CA VAL A 302 -6.83 5.74 0.94
C VAL A 302 -6.13 7.09 0.92
N THR A 303 -6.86 8.14 0.58
CA THR A 303 -6.36 9.52 0.67
C THR A 303 -7.27 10.33 1.57
N HIS A 304 -6.74 10.84 2.67
CA HIS A 304 -7.42 11.84 3.50
C HIS A 304 -6.94 13.23 3.12
N ARG A 305 -7.86 14.12 2.74
CA ARG A 305 -7.50 15.52 2.43
C ARG A 305 -8.30 16.52 3.23
N MET A 306 -7.74 17.71 3.45
CA MET A 306 -8.41 18.85 4.08
C MET A 306 -7.83 20.17 3.57
N PRO A 307 -8.63 21.22 3.28
CA PRO A 307 -10.10 21.30 3.25
C PRO A 307 -10.73 21.03 1.85
N PRO A 308 -12.01 20.58 1.76
CA PRO A 308 -12.81 20.07 2.88
C PRO A 308 -12.25 18.75 3.39
N LEU A 309 -12.56 18.39 4.64
CA LEU A 309 -12.09 17.13 5.22
C LEU A 309 -12.91 15.94 4.68
N VAL A 310 -12.28 15.16 3.80
CA VAL A 310 -12.87 14.02 3.08
C VAL A 310 -11.92 12.83 3.05
N THR A 311 -12.46 11.63 2.78
CA THR A 311 -11.69 10.40 2.55
C THR A 311 -11.96 9.90 1.14
N GLU A 312 -10.93 9.74 0.34
CA GLU A 312 -10.97 9.14 -0.99
C GLU A 312 -10.47 7.70 -0.91
N LEU A 313 -11.11 6.82 -1.68
CA LEU A 313 -10.83 5.39 -1.73
C LEU A 313 -10.60 4.98 -3.18
N GLU A 314 -9.46 4.37 -3.48
CA GLU A 314 -9.26 3.59 -4.70
C GLU A 314 -9.57 2.12 -4.37
N LEU A 315 -10.68 1.62 -4.89
CA LEU A 315 -11.17 0.27 -4.66
C LEU A 315 -10.92 -0.63 -5.87
N LYS A 316 -10.54 -1.89 -5.61
CA LYS A 316 -10.39 -2.92 -6.64
C LYS A 316 -11.34 -4.08 -6.35
N LYS A 317 -11.90 -4.65 -7.41
CA LYS A 317 -12.69 -5.87 -7.36
C LYS A 317 -12.52 -6.62 -8.68
N GLY A 318 -12.60 -7.94 -8.58
CA GLY A 318 -12.65 -8.75 -9.78
C GLY A 318 -13.91 -8.57 -10.61
N VAL A 319 -13.88 -9.10 -11.84
CA VAL A 319 -15.05 -9.06 -12.73
C VAL A 319 -16.23 -9.70 -11.97
N PRO A 320 -17.34 -8.98 -11.79
CA PRO A 320 -18.54 -9.58 -11.23
C PRO A 320 -18.97 -10.74 -12.14
N ALA A 321 -19.29 -11.89 -11.54
CA ALA A 321 -19.90 -13.01 -12.25
C ALA A 321 -21.25 -12.63 -12.89
#